data_AF-A0A2N9ILB4-F1
#
_entry.id   AF-A0A2N9ILB4-F1
#
_cell.length_a   1.000
_cell.length_b   1.000
_cell.length_c   1.000
_cell.angle_alpha   90.00
_cell.angle_beta   90.00
_cell.angle_gamma   90.00
#
_symmetry.space_group_name_H-M   'P 1'
#
loop_
_entity.id
_entity.type
_entity.pdbx_description
1 polymer ?
#
loop_
_entity_poly.entity_id
_entity_poly.type
_entity_poly.pdbx_seq_one_letter_code
_entity_poly.pdbx_strand_id
1 'polypeptide(L)'
;MNTTKHLWSGAIAAMVSRTFVAPLERLKLEYVVRGEQKNLFELIKTIAASHGLRGFWRGNLVNILRTAPFKAVNFYAYDTYRKQLLKFSGNEETTNFERFIAGAAAGITATVLCLPLDTIRTKMVATGGEALGGVISTFCHMIQTEGFFSLYKGLVPSIISMAPSGAVFYGVYDILKSAYLHSPEGRKRTQNMSQHGQELNAFDQLELGPFRTLLYGAVAGACAEAATYPFEVVRRQLQLQVRAAKLGALATCVKIVEQGGIPALYAGLIPSLLQARNTKTLIYFS
;
A
#
# COMPACT_ATOMS: atom_id res chain seq x y z
N MET A 1 -6.51 -25.71 -18.22
CA MET A 1 -5.14 -25.46 -17.71
C MET A 1 -5.26 -24.98 -16.26
N ASN A 2 -4.47 -25.53 -15.33
CA ASN A 2 -4.74 -25.51 -13.88
C ASN A 2 -4.76 -24.10 -13.23
N THR A 3 -5.90 -23.41 -13.24
CA THR A 3 -6.11 -22.12 -12.56
C THR A 3 -5.72 -22.19 -11.08
N THR A 4 -5.98 -23.34 -10.43
CA THR A 4 -5.60 -23.59 -9.02
C THR A 4 -4.09 -23.60 -8.83
N LYS A 5 -3.30 -24.17 -9.76
CA LYS A 5 -1.83 -24.17 -9.67
C LYS A 5 -1.24 -22.77 -9.84
N HIS A 6 -1.82 -21.94 -10.73
CA HIS A 6 -1.43 -20.54 -10.88
C HIS A 6 -1.80 -19.69 -9.64
N LEU A 7 -2.95 -19.97 -9.01
CA LEU A 7 -3.35 -19.32 -7.77
C LEU A 7 -2.41 -19.66 -6.61
N TRP A 8 -2.06 -20.94 -6.45
CA TRP A 8 -1.14 -21.40 -5.40
C TRP A 8 0.29 -20.90 -5.60
N SER A 9 0.81 -20.93 -6.82
CA SER A 9 2.14 -20.38 -7.12
C SER A 9 2.19 -18.86 -6.89
N GLY A 10 1.15 -18.13 -7.27
CA GLY A 10 1.03 -16.69 -6.95
C GLY A 10 0.95 -16.42 -5.44
N ALA A 11 0.19 -17.21 -4.69
CA ALA A 11 0.10 -17.08 -3.24
C ALA A 11 1.43 -17.39 -2.54
N ILE A 12 2.12 -18.45 -2.96
CA ILE A 12 3.44 -18.84 -2.41
C ILE A 12 4.48 -17.77 -2.74
N ALA A 13 4.55 -17.30 -3.98
CA ALA A 13 5.45 -16.22 -4.37
C ALA A 13 5.19 -14.94 -3.55
N ALA A 14 3.93 -14.59 -3.32
CA ALA A 14 3.56 -13.45 -2.49
C ALA A 14 3.99 -13.63 -1.02
N MET A 15 3.82 -14.83 -0.44
CA MET A 15 4.25 -15.12 0.93
C MET A 15 5.77 -15.07 1.09
N VAL A 16 6.50 -15.61 0.13
CA VAL A 16 7.97 -15.57 0.10
C VAL A 16 8.44 -14.12 -0.01
N SER A 17 7.91 -13.35 -0.97
CA SER A 17 8.22 -11.93 -1.14
C SER A 17 7.97 -11.13 0.15
N ARG A 18 6.80 -11.31 0.80
CA ARG A 18 6.50 -10.61 2.06
C ARG A 18 7.44 -11.00 3.19
N THR A 19 7.89 -12.25 3.24
CA THR A 19 8.84 -12.70 4.27
C THR A 19 10.18 -11.99 4.13
N PHE A 20 10.66 -11.75 2.91
CA PHE A 20 11.88 -10.97 2.69
C PHE A 20 11.72 -9.48 3.02
N VAL A 21 10.51 -8.94 2.88
CA VAL A 21 10.20 -7.51 3.08
C VAL A 21 9.86 -7.18 4.53
N ALA A 22 9.43 -8.17 5.32
CA ALA A 22 8.97 -8.00 6.69
C ALA A 22 9.96 -7.28 7.63
N PRO A 23 11.28 -7.56 7.60
CA PRO A 23 12.25 -6.81 8.40
C PRO A 23 12.21 -5.30 8.14
N LEU A 24 12.05 -4.90 6.88
CA LEU A 24 11.99 -3.50 6.47
C LEU A 24 10.67 -2.85 6.90
N GLU A 25 9.55 -3.57 6.80
CA GLU A 25 8.24 -3.04 7.23
C GLU A 25 8.22 -2.80 8.74
N ARG A 26 8.84 -3.71 9.51
CA ARG A 26 8.97 -3.55 10.95
C ARG A 26 9.81 -2.32 11.29
N LEU A 27 10.95 -2.14 10.62
CA LEU A 27 11.82 -0.97 10.81
C LEU A 27 11.09 0.33 10.49
N LYS A 28 10.32 0.39 9.38
CA LYS A 28 9.49 1.55 9.03
C LYS A 28 8.46 1.86 10.11
N LEU A 29 7.72 0.85 10.57
CA LEU A 29 6.71 1.02 11.61
C LEU A 29 7.31 1.52 12.93
N GLU A 30 8.38 0.89 13.43
CA GLU A 30 9.01 1.32 14.69
C GLU A 30 9.63 2.71 14.59
N TYR A 31 10.20 3.07 13.44
CA TYR A 31 10.75 4.40 13.21
C TYR A 31 9.66 5.48 13.20
N VAL A 32 8.55 5.24 12.50
CA VAL A 32 7.41 6.17 12.44
C VAL A 32 6.72 6.30 13.80
N VAL A 33 6.58 5.20 14.55
CA VAL A 33 5.90 5.19 15.86
C VAL A 33 6.74 5.81 16.96
N ARG A 34 8.07 5.61 16.96
CA ARG A 34 8.96 6.14 18.01
C ARG A 34 9.21 7.64 17.89
N GLY A 35 8.90 8.25 16.74
CA GLY A 35 9.22 9.65 16.48
C GLY A 35 10.73 9.89 16.45
N GLU A 36 11.13 11.05 15.95
CA GLU A 36 12.52 11.49 15.87
C GLU A 36 13.30 11.15 17.15
N GLN A 37 14.54 10.63 17.02
CA GLN A 37 15.70 10.77 17.93
C GLN A 37 16.72 9.60 17.89
N LYS A 38 16.53 8.52 17.11
CA LYS A 38 17.58 7.46 17.00
C LYS A 38 17.94 7.08 15.56
N ASN A 39 19.24 6.95 15.31
CA ASN A 39 19.78 6.51 14.02
C ASN A 39 19.19 5.15 13.62
N LEU A 40 18.88 4.96 12.33
CA LEU A 40 18.41 3.67 11.78
C LEU A 40 19.29 2.50 12.22
N PHE A 41 20.61 2.73 12.30
CA PHE A 41 21.60 1.75 12.74
C PHE A 41 21.50 1.40 14.23
N GLU A 42 21.16 2.36 15.08
CA GLU A 42 20.89 2.12 16.50
C GLU A 42 19.58 1.36 16.69
N LEU A 43 18.56 1.66 15.89
CA LEU A 43 17.30 0.91 15.92
C LEU A 43 17.53 -0.56 15.55
N ILE A 44 18.29 -0.82 14.48
CA ILE A 44 18.67 -2.17 14.06
C ILE A 44 19.44 -2.90 15.17
N LYS A 45 20.47 -2.26 15.77
CA LYS A 45 21.21 -2.83 16.90
C LYS A 45 20.32 -3.11 18.11
N THR A 46 19.41 -2.18 18.43
CA THR A 46 18.49 -2.31 19.56
C THR A 46 17.54 -3.48 19.36
N ILE A 47 16.96 -3.65 18.17
CA ILE A 47 16.06 -4.76 17.83
C ILE A 47 16.83 -6.09 17.87
N ALA A 48 18.03 -6.14 17.29
CA ALA A 48 18.87 -7.33 17.30
C ALA A 48 19.28 -7.75 18.73
N ALA A 49 19.62 -6.80 19.59
CA ALA A 49 20.01 -7.05 20.97
C ALA A 49 18.84 -7.43 21.89
N SER A 50 17.66 -6.83 21.69
CA SER A 50 16.48 -7.04 22.55
C SER A 50 15.64 -8.26 22.20
N HIS A 51 15.55 -8.63 20.91
CA HIS A 51 14.66 -9.69 20.43
C HIS A 51 15.35 -10.71 19.52
N GLY A 52 16.67 -10.58 19.31
CA GLY A 52 17.42 -11.42 18.38
C GLY A 52 17.05 -11.20 16.92
N LEU A 53 17.65 -11.98 16.02
CA LEU A 53 17.40 -11.91 14.57
C LEU A 53 15.95 -12.28 14.21
N ARG A 54 15.27 -13.14 14.99
CA ARG A 54 13.84 -13.44 14.80
C ARG A 54 12.94 -12.26 15.15
N GLY A 55 13.44 -11.28 15.90
CA GLY A 55 12.77 -10.01 16.17
C GLY A 55 12.31 -9.34 14.87
N PHE A 56 13.15 -9.26 13.84
CA PHE A 56 12.81 -8.58 12.59
C PHE A 56 11.54 -9.11 11.89
N TRP A 57 11.16 -10.37 12.12
CA TRP A 57 9.96 -10.99 11.55
C TRP A 57 8.75 -11.05 12.51
N ARG A 58 8.88 -10.59 13.75
CA ARG A 58 7.77 -10.57 14.71
C ARG A 58 6.67 -9.64 14.18
N GLY A 59 5.48 -10.19 13.96
CA GLY A 59 4.34 -9.46 13.38
C GLY A 59 4.20 -9.57 11.85
N ASN A 60 5.12 -10.25 11.14
CA ASN A 60 4.98 -10.53 9.71
C ASN A 60 3.71 -11.34 9.41
N LEU A 61 3.41 -12.34 10.24
CA LEU A 61 2.20 -13.15 10.12
C LEU A 61 0.94 -12.28 10.20
N VAL A 62 0.92 -11.30 11.12
CA VAL A 62 -0.17 -10.33 11.25
C VAL A 62 -0.25 -9.41 10.01
N ASN A 63 0.88 -9.07 9.38
CA ASN A 63 0.87 -8.27 8.15
C ASN A 63 0.34 -9.04 6.93
N ILE A 64 0.72 -10.31 6.81
CA ILE A 64 0.21 -11.22 5.77
C ILE A 64 -1.28 -11.44 5.97
N LEU A 65 -1.69 -11.75 7.22
CA LEU A 65 -3.08 -11.96 7.60
C LEU A 65 -3.95 -10.71 7.44
N ARG A 66 -3.37 -9.50 7.43
CA ARG A 66 -4.07 -8.25 7.12
C ARG A 66 -4.25 -8.03 5.63
N THR A 67 -3.22 -8.31 4.84
CA THR A 67 -3.24 -7.96 3.42
C THR A 67 -4.09 -8.94 2.61
N ALA A 68 -4.20 -10.20 3.06
CA ALA A 68 -5.04 -11.20 2.41
C ALA A 68 -6.54 -10.82 2.42
N PRO A 69 -7.18 -10.48 3.57
CA PRO A 69 -8.56 -10.01 3.61
C PRO A 69 -8.80 -8.77 2.75
N PHE A 70 -7.93 -7.76 2.83
CA PHE A 70 -8.09 -6.55 2.03
C PHE A 70 -8.09 -6.87 0.53
N LYS A 71 -7.13 -7.69 0.07
CA LYS A 71 -7.06 -8.09 -1.34
C LYS A 71 -8.26 -8.93 -1.74
N ALA A 72 -8.69 -9.88 -0.90
CA ALA A 72 -9.85 -10.73 -1.17
C ALA A 72 -11.13 -9.90 -1.34
N VAL A 73 -11.41 -9.00 -0.39
CA VAL A 73 -12.58 -8.11 -0.44
C VAL A 73 -12.50 -7.18 -1.65
N ASN A 74 -11.32 -6.60 -1.93
CA ASN A 74 -11.14 -5.72 -3.08
C ASN A 74 -11.36 -6.44 -4.42
N PHE A 75 -10.81 -7.64 -4.61
CA PHE A 75 -11.03 -8.42 -5.83
C PHE A 75 -12.49 -8.84 -5.98
N TYR A 76 -13.11 -9.33 -4.89
CA TYR A 76 -14.52 -9.70 -4.90
C TYR A 76 -15.43 -8.51 -5.23
N ALA A 77 -15.20 -7.36 -4.60
CA ALA A 77 -15.96 -6.14 -4.85
C ALA A 77 -15.73 -5.65 -6.29
N TYR A 78 -14.50 -5.69 -6.79
CA TYR A 78 -14.17 -5.32 -8.17
C TYR A 78 -14.94 -6.19 -9.18
N ASP A 79 -14.89 -7.51 -9.03
CA ASP A 79 -15.61 -8.43 -9.91
C ASP A 79 -17.12 -8.21 -9.86
N THR A 80 -17.65 -7.91 -8.67
CA THR A 80 -19.08 -7.63 -8.48
C THR A 80 -19.49 -6.34 -9.18
N TYR A 81 -18.78 -5.24 -8.94
CA TYR A 81 -19.07 -3.94 -9.57
C TYR A 81 -18.85 -3.98 -11.08
N ARG A 82 -17.80 -4.67 -11.54
CA ARG A 82 -17.53 -4.87 -12.97
C ARG A 82 -18.68 -5.62 -13.64
N LYS A 83 -19.14 -6.74 -13.06
CA LYS A 83 -20.30 -7.51 -13.58
C LYS A 83 -21.59 -6.71 -13.57
N GLN A 84 -21.79 -5.88 -12.56
CA GLN A 84 -22.98 -5.04 -12.46
C GLN A 84 -22.97 -3.93 -13.52
N LEU A 85 -21.83 -3.27 -13.73
CA LEU A 85 -21.66 -2.28 -14.79
C LEU A 85 -21.84 -2.88 -16.19
N LEU A 86 -21.28 -4.07 -16.45
CA LEU A 86 -21.52 -4.82 -17.71
C LEU A 86 -23.02 -5.05 -17.96
N LYS A 87 -23.75 -5.48 -16.94
CA LYS A 87 -25.21 -5.70 -17.04
C LYS A 87 -25.99 -4.40 -17.30
N PHE A 88 -25.54 -3.27 -16.75
CA PHE A 88 -26.19 -1.98 -16.95
C PHE A 88 -25.86 -1.35 -18.32
N SER A 89 -24.62 -1.48 -18.80
CA SER A 89 -24.20 -0.92 -20.08
C SER A 89 -24.62 -1.77 -21.29
N GLY A 90 -24.92 -3.06 -21.10
CA GLY A 90 -25.28 -3.98 -22.19
C GLY A 90 -24.12 -4.33 -23.14
N ASN A 91 -22.89 -3.97 -22.79
CA ASN A 91 -21.69 -4.22 -23.58
C ASN A 91 -21.08 -5.61 -23.29
N GLU A 92 -20.44 -6.22 -24.30
CA GLU A 92 -19.70 -7.48 -24.14
C GLU A 92 -18.43 -7.29 -23.28
N GLU A 93 -17.82 -6.10 -23.34
CA GLU A 93 -16.65 -5.74 -22.54
C GLU A 93 -16.84 -4.43 -21.75
N THR A 94 -16.19 -4.36 -20.58
CA THR A 94 -16.16 -3.13 -19.78
C THR A 94 -15.26 -2.09 -20.42
N THR A 95 -15.75 -0.86 -20.53
CA THR A 95 -14.95 0.29 -20.97
C THR A 95 -13.86 0.62 -19.94
N ASN A 96 -12.80 1.32 -20.37
CA ASN A 96 -11.73 1.75 -19.46
C ASN A 96 -12.26 2.61 -18.29
N PHE A 97 -13.30 3.42 -18.55
CA PHE A 97 -13.95 4.24 -17.53
C PHE A 97 -14.75 3.41 -16.52
N GLU A 98 -15.51 2.39 -16.98
CA GLU A 98 -16.21 1.47 -16.10
C GLU A 98 -15.24 0.64 -15.23
N ARG A 99 -14.12 0.19 -15.81
CA ARG A 99 -13.06 -0.50 -15.05
C ARG A 99 -12.47 0.40 -13.97
N PHE A 100 -12.30 1.68 -14.27
CA PHE A 100 -11.81 2.67 -13.31
C PHE A 100 -12.81 2.88 -12.17
N ILE A 101 -14.10 3.09 -12.47
CA ILE A 101 -15.16 3.24 -11.46
C ILE A 101 -15.28 1.98 -10.60
N ALA A 102 -15.31 0.80 -11.21
CA ALA A 102 -15.34 -0.47 -10.48
C ALA A 102 -14.13 -0.62 -9.56
N GLY A 103 -12.94 -0.24 -10.03
CA GLY A 103 -11.71 -0.23 -9.25
C GLY A 103 -11.77 0.72 -8.05
N ALA A 104 -12.22 1.95 -8.27
CA ALA A 104 -12.35 2.95 -7.22
C ALA A 104 -13.39 2.53 -6.17
N ALA A 105 -14.57 2.09 -6.59
CA ALA A 105 -15.63 1.61 -5.71
C ALA A 105 -15.18 0.38 -4.91
N ALA A 106 -14.50 -0.57 -5.55
CA ALA A 106 -13.95 -1.74 -4.87
C ALA A 106 -12.92 -1.35 -3.81
N GLY A 107 -12.03 -0.41 -4.13
CA GLY A 107 -11.03 0.08 -3.19
C GLY A 107 -11.63 0.78 -1.98
N ILE A 108 -12.68 1.59 -2.19
CA ILE A 108 -13.42 2.23 -1.10
C ILE A 108 -14.12 1.17 -0.23
N THR A 109 -14.83 0.22 -0.83
CA THR A 109 -15.53 -0.86 -0.11
C THR A 109 -14.56 -1.71 0.70
N ALA A 110 -13.42 -2.11 0.13
CA ALA A 110 -12.38 -2.84 0.84
C ALA A 110 -11.80 -2.02 2.00
N THR A 111 -11.60 -0.71 1.79
CA THR A 111 -11.12 0.18 2.84
C THR A 111 -12.13 0.27 3.98
N VAL A 112 -13.42 0.50 3.69
CA VAL A 112 -14.45 0.58 4.73
C VAL A 112 -14.54 -0.71 5.54
N LEU A 113 -14.51 -1.88 4.90
CA LEU A 113 -14.63 -3.16 5.59
C LEU A 113 -13.37 -3.55 6.39
N CYS A 114 -12.18 -3.22 5.90
CA CYS A 114 -10.92 -3.63 6.53
C CYS A 114 -10.31 -2.57 7.46
N LEU A 115 -10.74 -1.31 7.39
CA LEU A 115 -10.19 -0.23 8.22
C LEU A 115 -10.29 -0.51 9.72
N PRO A 116 -11.37 -1.09 10.27
CA PRO A 116 -11.42 -1.43 11.70
C PRO A 116 -10.24 -2.32 12.15
N LEU A 117 -9.91 -3.34 11.36
CA LEU A 117 -8.79 -4.24 11.63
C LEU A 117 -7.44 -3.51 11.54
N ASP A 118 -7.29 -2.62 10.56
CA ASP A 118 -6.10 -1.78 10.42
C ASP A 118 -5.90 -0.86 11.63
N THR A 119 -6.98 -0.26 12.14
CA THR A 119 -6.95 0.65 13.30
C THR A 119 -6.62 -0.10 14.58
N ILE A 120 -7.26 -1.25 14.83
CA ILE A 120 -6.96 -2.10 16.00
C ILE A 120 -5.50 -2.52 16.00
N ARG A 121 -4.99 -2.97 14.85
CA ARG A 121 -3.58 -3.35 14.70
C ARG A 121 -2.64 -2.19 14.98
N THR A 122 -2.94 -1.01 14.44
CA THR A 122 -2.11 0.18 14.64
C THR A 122 -2.01 0.52 16.12
N LYS A 123 -3.12 0.40 16.86
CA LYS A 123 -3.16 0.62 18.30
C LYS A 123 -2.41 -0.47 19.10
N MET A 124 -2.45 -1.72 18.65
CA MET A 124 -1.68 -2.81 19.27
C MET A 124 -0.16 -2.66 19.10
N VAL A 125 0.29 -2.17 17.94
CA VAL A 125 1.73 -1.97 17.64
C VAL A 125 2.25 -0.67 18.25
N ALA A 126 1.37 0.26 18.62
CA ALA A 126 1.72 1.48 19.32
C ALA A 126 2.24 1.21 20.73
N THR A 127 3.05 2.12 21.25
CA THR A 127 3.62 2.07 22.60
C THR A 127 2.51 1.91 23.65
N GLY A 128 2.57 0.84 24.46
CA GLY A 128 1.54 0.50 25.45
C GLY A 128 0.43 -0.46 24.95
N GLY A 129 0.38 -0.75 23.64
CA GLY A 129 -0.59 -1.67 23.05
C GLY A 129 -0.38 -3.15 23.40
N GLU A 130 0.84 -3.53 23.81
CA GLU A 130 1.16 -4.91 24.25
C GLU A 130 0.38 -5.31 25.52
N ALA A 131 0.02 -4.33 26.37
CA ALA A 131 -0.75 -4.55 27.59
C ALA A 131 -2.23 -4.88 27.32
N LEU A 132 -2.72 -4.66 26.10
CA LEU A 132 -4.13 -4.87 25.73
C LEU A 132 -4.47 -6.34 25.45
N GLY A 133 -3.51 -7.28 25.51
CA GLY A 133 -3.80 -8.72 25.54
C GLY A 133 -4.34 -9.34 24.24
N GLY A 134 -4.34 -8.62 23.12
CA GLY A 134 -4.69 -9.15 21.79
C GLY A 134 -5.75 -8.33 21.03
N VAL A 135 -6.15 -8.85 19.86
CA VAL A 135 -7.05 -8.15 18.92
C VAL A 135 -8.44 -7.92 19.53
N ILE A 136 -9.04 -8.96 20.12
CA ILE A 136 -10.39 -8.89 20.69
C ILE A 136 -10.43 -7.96 21.90
N SER A 137 -9.46 -8.06 22.80
CA SER A 137 -9.37 -7.21 23.97
C SER A 137 -9.10 -5.74 23.60
N THR A 138 -8.23 -5.49 22.60
CA THR A 138 -8.04 -4.14 22.05
C THR A 138 -9.32 -3.58 21.43
N PHE A 139 -10.06 -4.40 20.67
CA PHE A 139 -11.35 -4.00 20.11
C PHE A 139 -12.36 -3.62 21.20
N CYS A 140 -12.55 -4.47 22.21
CA CYS A 140 -13.44 -4.19 23.33
C CYS A 140 -13.02 -2.93 24.08
N HIS A 141 -11.73 -2.78 24.36
CA HIS A 141 -11.17 -1.59 24.99
C HIS A 141 -11.42 -0.32 24.17
N MET A 142 -11.21 -0.36 22.85
CA MET A 142 -11.48 0.77 21.96
C MET A 142 -12.95 1.18 21.94
N ILE A 143 -13.86 0.20 21.86
CA ILE A 143 -15.31 0.49 21.87
C ILE A 143 -15.73 1.09 23.21
N GLN A 144 -15.27 0.54 24.33
CA GLN A 144 -15.62 1.03 25.66
C GLN A 144 -15.02 2.41 25.96
N THR A 145 -13.78 2.67 25.54
CA THR A 145 -13.08 3.92 25.86
C THR A 145 -13.32 5.03 24.85
N GLU A 146 -13.45 4.74 23.55
CA GLU A 146 -13.50 5.76 22.48
C GLU A 146 -14.79 5.70 21.65
N GLY A 147 -15.57 4.62 21.75
CA GLY A 147 -16.79 4.39 20.98
C GLY A 147 -16.53 3.69 19.64
N PHE A 148 -17.60 3.20 19.01
CA PHE A 148 -17.53 2.41 17.77
C PHE A 148 -16.87 3.15 16.58
N PHE A 149 -17.17 4.44 16.41
CA PHE A 149 -16.60 5.25 15.32
C PHE A 149 -15.09 5.50 15.43
N SER A 150 -14.48 5.19 16.58
CA SER A 150 -13.02 5.26 16.73
C SER A 150 -12.27 4.33 15.78
N LEU A 151 -12.89 3.20 15.40
CA LEU A 151 -12.33 2.21 14.48
C LEU A 151 -12.13 2.75 13.05
N TYR A 152 -12.85 3.81 12.69
CA TYR A 152 -12.81 4.44 11.37
C TYR A 152 -11.97 5.73 11.33
N LYS A 153 -11.24 6.04 12.43
CA LYS A 153 -10.28 7.14 12.44
C LYS A 153 -9.23 6.94 11.34
N GLY A 154 -9.07 7.95 10.48
CA GLY A 154 -8.19 7.88 9.33
C GLY A 154 -8.84 7.42 8.01
N LEU A 155 -10.15 7.17 7.96
CA LEU A 155 -10.86 6.83 6.72
C LEU A 155 -10.71 7.92 5.64
N VAL A 156 -11.00 9.17 6.02
CA VAL A 156 -10.95 10.33 5.10
C VAL A 156 -9.57 10.51 4.46
N PRO A 157 -8.46 10.62 5.21
CA PRO A 157 -7.14 10.74 4.59
C PRO A 157 -6.77 9.48 3.78
N SER A 158 -7.26 8.30 4.14
CA SER A 158 -7.05 7.08 3.34
C SER A 158 -7.68 7.21 1.96
N ILE A 159 -8.97 7.58 1.89
CA ILE A 159 -9.69 7.72 0.61
C ILE A 159 -9.09 8.84 -0.23
N ILE A 160 -8.80 10.00 0.38
CA ILE A 160 -8.23 11.15 -0.33
C ILE A 160 -6.85 10.81 -0.90
N SER A 161 -6.03 10.02 -0.19
CA SER A 161 -4.70 9.63 -0.67
C SER A 161 -4.71 8.72 -1.90
N MET A 162 -5.81 8.01 -2.18
CA MET A 162 -5.89 7.06 -3.29
C MET A 162 -5.80 7.75 -4.65
N ALA A 163 -6.42 8.93 -4.81
CA ALA A 163 -6.44 9.65 -6.07
C ALA A 163 -5.05 10.21 -6.45
N PRO A 164 -4.34 10.95 -5.58
CA PRO A 164 -2.96 11.37 -5.84
C PRO A 164 -2.00 10.19 -6.04
N SER A 165 -2.16 9.10 -5.26
CA SER A 165 -1.33 7.90 -5.41
C SER A 165 -1.43 7.34 -6.83
N GLY A 166 -2.66 7.15 -7.31
CA GLY A 166 -2.91 6.66 -8.67
C GLY A 166 -2.38 7.63 -9.73
N ALA A 167 -2.66 8.92 -9.61
CA ALA A 167 -2.24 9.93 -10.58
C ALA A 167 -0.71 9.99 -10.73
N VAL A 168 0.02 10.01 -9.61
CA VAL A 168 1.49 10.03 -9.64
C VAL A 168 2.06 8.70 -10.15
N PHE A 169 1.49 7.57 -9.73
CA PHE A 169 1.93 6.26 -10.19
C PHE A 169 1.81 6.13 -11.72
N TYR A 170 0.62 6.35 -12.27
CA TYR A 170 0.39 6.21 -13.70
C TYR A 170 1.11 7.30 -14.50
N GLY A 171 1.14 8.55 -14.01
CA GLY A 171 1.85 9.64 -14.69
C GLY A 171 3.35 9.37 -14.81
N VAL A 172 4.02 8.95 -13.73
CA VAL A 172 5.44 8.60 -13.76
C VAL A 172 5.69 7.37 -14.62
N TYR A 173 4.81 6.36 -14.54
CA TYR A 173 4.91 5.15 -15.36
C TYR A 173 4.83 5.48 -16.86
N ASP A 174 3.89 6.33 -17.26
CA ASP A 174 3.69 6.73 -18.65
C ASP A 174 4.83 7.60 -19.19
N ILE A 175 5.40 8.49 -18.37
CA ILE A 175 6.60 9.27 -18.74
C ILE A 175 7.78 8.33 -19.02
N LEU A 176 8.05 7.38 -18.11
CA LEU A 176 9.14 6.41 -18.27
C LEU A 176 8.92 5.50 -19.48
N LYS A 177 7.67 5.09 -19.71
CA LYS A 177 7.28 4.29 -20.87
C LYS A 177 7.47 5.07 -22.17
N SER A 178 7.02 6.33 -22.22
CA SER A 178 7.13 7.20 -23.39
C SER A 178 8.59 7.49 -23.75
N ALA A 179 9.42 7.82 -22.75
CA ALA A 179 10.86 8.03 -22.93
C ALA A 179 11.55 6.79 -23.54
N TYR A 180 11.13 5.58 -23.12
CA TYR A 180 11.64 4.34 -23.68
C TYR A 180 11.17 4.08 -25.12
N LEU A 181 9.90 4.35 -25.44
CA LEU A 181 9.37 4.17 -26.79
C LEU A 181 10.04 5.11 -27.81
N HIS A 182 10.49 6.30 -27.40
CA HIS A 182 11.25 7.23 -28.23
C HIS A 182 12.72 6.81 -28.49
N SER A 183 13.27 5.90 -27.69
CA SER A 183 14.63 5.35 -27.86
C SER A 183 14.74 4.51 -29.15
N PRO A 184 15.92 4.45 -29.81
CA PRO A 184 16.14 3.62 -31.01
C PRO A 184 15.78 2.13 -30.82
N GLU A 185 15.89 1.60 -29.61
CA GLU A 185 15.45 0.23 -29.26
C GLU A 185 13.91 0.08 -29.26
N GLY A 186 13.21 1.11 -28.78
CA GLY A 186 11.74 1.16 -28.76
C GLY A 186 11.16 1.25 -30.16
N ARG A 187 11.74 2.11 -31.02
CA ARG A 187 11.35 2.28 -32.43
C ARG A 187 11.51 1.00 -33.27
N LYS A 188 12.60 0.24 -33.08
CA LYS A 188 12.79 -1.06 -33.74
C LYS A 188 11.70 -2.07 -33.37
N ARG A 189 11.25 -2.08 -32.10
CA ARG A 189 10.13 -2.93 -31.67
C ARG A 189 8.78 -2.46 -32.21
N THR A 190 8.52 -1.15 -32.25
CA THR A 190 7.25 -0.64 -32.80
C THR A 190 7.15 -0.94 -34.30
N GLN A 191 8.24 -0.81 -35.06
CA GLN A 191 8.28 -1.19 -36.48
C GLN A 191 8.05 -2.68 -36.72
N ASN A 192 8.66 -3.56 -35.92
CA ASN A 192 8.43 -5.01 -36.01
C ASN A 192 7.00 -5.41 -35.63
N MET A 193 6.36 -4.67 -34.73
CA MET A 193 5.00 -4.95 -34.26
C MET A 193 3.92 -4.42 -35.23
N SER A 194 4.18 -3.30 -35.93
CA SER A 194 3.30 -2.76 -36.97
C SER A 194 3.18 -3.66 -38.21
N GLN A 195 4.15 -4.55 -38.47
CA GLN A 195 4.08 -5.50 -39.59
C GLN A 195 3.13 -6.70 -39.34
N HIS A 196 2.71 -6.96 -38.09
CA HIS A 196 1.97 -8.19 -37.75
C HIS A 196 0.44 -8.01 -37.55
N GLY A 197 -0.13 -6.85 -37.90
CA GLY A 197 -1.57 -6.71 -38.18
C GLY A 197 -2.55 -7.35 -37.18
N GLN A 198 -2.28 -7.31 -35.88
CA GLN A 198 -3.15 -7.90 -34.87
C GLN A 198 -3.79 -6.77 -34.04
N GLU A 199 -5.13 -6.73 -34.04
CA GLU A 199 -5.94 -5.71 -33.38
C GLU A 199 -5.53 -5.53 -31.91
N LEU A 200 -5.28 -4.27 -31.55
CA LEU A 200 -4.64 -3.88 -30.31
C LEU A 200 -5.56 -4.05 -29.10
N ASN A 201 -5.26 -5.03 -28.25
CA ASN A 201 -5.60 -4.94 -26.85
C ASN A 201 -4.58 -4.04 -26.14
N ALA A 202 -5.02 -3.02 -25.41
CA ALA A 202 -4.17 -2.09 -24.64
C ALA A 202 -3.26 -2.79 -23.60
N PHE A 203 -3.51 -4.08 -23.33
CA PHE A 203 -2.70 -4.96 -22.49
C PHE A 203 -1.49 -5.58 -23.22
N ASP A 204 -1.47 -5.67 -24.55
CA ASP A 204 -0.34 -6.25 -25.31
C ASP A 204 0.73 -5.20 -25.64
N GLN A 205 0.37 -3.91 -25.70
CA GLN A 205 1.35 -2.79 -25.65
C GLN A 205 2.08 -2.69 -24.28
N LEU A 206 1.74 -3.55 -23.33
CA LEU A 206 2.27 -3.55 -21.96
C LEU A 206 3.51 -4.43 -21.79
N GLU A 207 3.92 -5.21 -22.79
CA GLU A 207 5.14 -6.03 -22.73
C GLU A 207 6.42 -5.23 -23.03
N LEU A 208 6.66 -4.18 -22.24
CA LEU A 208 8.05 -3.93 -21.86
C LEU A 208 8.49 -5.20 -21.12
N GLY A 209 9.62 -5.81 -21.54
CA GLY A 209 10.04 -7.10 -20.99
C GLY A 209 9.94 -7.11 -19.45
N PRO A 210 9.59 -8.24 -18.81
CA PRO A 210 9.13 -8.28 -17.41
C PRO A 210 9.94 -7.43 -16.43
N PHE A 211 11.26 -7.39 -16.63
CA PHE A 211 12.19 -6.57 -15.86
C PHE A 211 11.93 -5.05 -15.94
N ARG A 212 11.68 -4.50 -17.14
CA ARG A 212 11.48 -3.06 -17.37
C ARG A 212 10.14 -2.59 -16.83
N THR A 213 9.08 -3.37 -17.01
CA THR A 213 7.77 -3.11 -16.38
C THR A 213 7.90 -3.07 -14.86
N LEU A 214 8.69 -3.99 -14.29
CA LEU A 214 8.97 -4.01 -12.86
C LEU A 214 9.79 -2.80 -12.40
N LEU A 215 10.83 -2.41 -13.15
CA LEU A 215 11.66 -1.23 -12.86
C LEU A 215 10.83 0.06 -12.89
N TYR A 216 10.03 0.26 -13.94
CA TYR A 216 9.21 1.47 -14.07
C TYR A 216 8.10 1.50 -13.03
N GLY A 217 7.47 0.35 -12.77
CA GLY A 217 6.54 0.20 -11.65
C GLY A 217 7.21 0.45 -10.29
N ALA A 218 8.52 0.17 -10.13
CA ALA A 218 9.28 0.49 -8.92
C ALA A 218 9.45 1.99 -8.73
N VAL A 219 9.95 2.69 -9.77
CA VAL A 219 10.16 4.14 -9.74
C VAL A 219 8.83 4.87 -9.56
N ALA A 220 7.81 4.51 -10.34
CA ALA A 220 6.47 5.07 -10.21
C ALA A 220 5.87 4.85 -8.81
N GLY A 221 6.07 3.65 -8.24
CA GLY A 221 5.63 3.34 -6.88
C GLY A 221 6.32 4.20 -5.82
N ALA A 222 7.63 4.40 -5.92
CA ALA A 222 8.39 5.23 -4.99
C ALA A 222 7.97 6.70 -5.06
N CYS A 223 7.77 7.23 -6.27
CA CYS A 223 7.27 8.59 -6.48
C CYS A 223 5.85 8.77 -5.93
N ALA A 224 4.97 7.80 -6.15
CA ALA A 224 3.61 7.82 -5.63
C ALA A 224 3.61 7.80 -4.09
N GLU A 225 4.41 6.93 -3.48
CA GLU A 225 4.55 6.85 -2.03
C GLU A 225 5.09 8.16 -1.44
N ALA A 226 6.07 8.79 -2.08
CA ALA A 226 6.58 10.09 -1.66
C ALA A 226 5.51 11.18 -1.73
N ALA A 227 4.72 11.22 -2.80
CA ALA A 227 3.64 12.20 -2.95
C ALA A 227 2.49 12.00 -1.95
N THR A 228 2.21 10.75 -1.56
CA THR A 228 1.13 10.45 -0.61
C THR A 228 1.55 10.37 0.84
N TYR A 229 2.85 10.47 1.11
CA TYR A 229 3.43 10.33 2.44
C TYR A 229 2.78 11.24 3.51
N PRO A 230 2.47 12.53 3.23
CA PRO A 230 1.79 13.38 4.21
C PRO A 230 0.42 12.83 4.65
N PHE A 231 -0.34 12.25 3.73
CA PHE A 231 -1.64 11.65 4.04
C PHE A 231 -1.49 10.38 4.88
N GLU A 232 -0.44 9.58 4.63
CA GLU A 232 -0.12 8.42 5.46
C GLU A 232 0.20 8.84 6.90
N VAL A 233 1.03 9.87 7.08
CA VAL A 233 1.39 10.39 8.40
C VAL A 233 0.16 10.88 9.16
N VAL A 234 -0.69 11.69 8.51
CA VAL A 234 -1.94 12.18 9.12
C VAL A 234 -2.87 11.02 9.48
N ARG A 235 -3.04 10.02 8.61
CA ARG A 235 -3.84 8.81 8.89
C ARG A 235 -3.33 8.09 10.13
N ARG A 236 -2.02 7.86 10.24
CA ARG A 236 -1.41 7.13 11.36
C ARG A 236 -1.57 7.89 12.67
N GLN A 237 -1.36 9.20 12.67
CA GLN A 237 -1.55 10.04 13.86
C GLN A 237 -3.02 10.03 14.33
N LEU A 238 -3.98 10.10 13.41
CA LEU A 238 -5.41 9.97 13.75
C LEU A 238 -5.75 8.61 14.37
N GLN A 239 -5.16 7.52 13.86
CA GLN A 239 -5.38 6.17 14.40
C GLN A 239 -4.80 5.99 15.82
N LEU A 240 -3.83 6.83 16.22
CA LEU A 240 -3.18 6.79 17.52
C LEU A 240 -3.83 7.72 18.57
N GLN A 241 -4.72 8.64 18.18
CA GLN A 241 -5.35 9.60 19.09
C GLN A 241 -6.31 8.92 20.08
N VAL A 242 -5.99 9.02 21.38
CA VAL A 242 -6.87 8.64 22.50
C VAL A 242 -7.86 9.79 22.81
N ARG A 243 -9.03 9.46 23.39
CA ARG A 243 -10.26 10.27 23.59
C ARG A 243 -10.09 11.77 23.94
N ALA A 244 -8.98 12.19 24.56
CA ALA A 244 -8.74 13.57 24.99
C ALA A 244 -8.44 14.57 23.85
N ALA A 245 -8.04 14.10 22.66
CA ALA A 245 -7.72 14.95 21.51
C ALA A 245 -8.52 14.53 20.27
N LYS A 246 -9.84 14.80 20.24
CA LYS A 246 -10.67 14.61 19.04
C LYS A 246 -10.38 15.70 18.01
N LEU A 247 -9.22 15.65 17.36
CA LEU A 247 -8.90 16.55 16.26
C LEU A 247 -9.35 15.90 14.94
N GLY A 248 -10.02 16.68 14.08
CA GLY A 248 -10.33 16.25 12.72
C GLY A 248 -9.06 16.03 11.89
N ALA A 249 -9.18 15.46 10.69
CA ALA A 249 -8.03 15.20 9.82
C ALA A 249 -7.26 16.48 9.47
N LEU A 250 -7.98 17.57 9.17
CA LEU A 250 -7.38 18.88 8.89
C LEU A 250 -6.73 19.49 10.13
N ALA A 251 -7.41 19.46 11.28
CA ALA A 251 -6.87 19.99 12.53
C ALA A 251 -5.63 19.21 13.00
N THR A 252 -5.58 17.89 12.76
CA THR A 252 -4.41 17.07 13.03
C THR A 252 -3.26 17.40 12.07
N CYS A 253 -3.55 17.63 10.79
CA CYS A 253 -2.55 18.07 9.82
C CYS A 253 -1.94 19.43 10.21
N VAL A 254 -2.78 20.41 10.53
CA VAL A 254 -2.35 21.74 10.99
C VAL A 254 -1.50 21.62 12.25
N LYS A 255 -1.92 20.83 13.24
CA LYS A 255 -1.14 20.60 14.46
C LYS A 255 0.24 19.98 14.19
N ILE A 256 0.34 19.05 13.25
CA ILE A 256 1.63 18.44 12.88
C ILE A 256 2.57 19.50 12.27
N VAL A 257 2.02 20.33 11.38
CA VAL A 257 2.77 21.42 10.74
C VAL A 257 3.17 22.51 11.74
N GLU A 258 2.31 22.84 12.69
CA GLU A 258 2.60 23.82 13.75
C GLU A 258 3.66 23.31 14.74
N GLN A 259 3.71 22.01 15.03
CA GLN A 259 4.64 21.44 16.02
C GLN A 259 6.02 21.09 15.44
N GLY A 260 6.11 20.68 14.18
CA GLY A 260 7.37 20.21 13.57
C GLY A 260 7.62 20.69 12.14
N GLY A 261 6.80 21.61 11.63
CA GLY A 261 6.93 22.15 10.28
C GLY A 261 6.57 21.15 9.17
N ILE A 262 6.84 21.55 7.92
CA ILE A 262 6.69 20.71 6.73
C ILE A 262 7.55 19.42 6.80
N PRO A 263 8.78 19.42 7.36
CA PRO A 263 9.58 18.20 7.49
C PRO A 263 8.93 17.11 8.33
N ALA A 264 8.12 17.45 9.33
CA ALA A 264 7.42 16.47 10.16
C ALA A 264 6.37 15.65 9.37
N LEU A 265 5.81 16.21 8.29
CA LEU A 265 4.94 15.46 7.37
C LEU A 265 5.69 14.41 6.56
N TYR A 266 7.02 14.53 6.47
CA TYR A 266 7.90 13.60 5.75
C TYR A 266 8.82 12.80 6.68
N ALA A 267 8.61 12.89 8.00
CA ALA A 267 9.34 12.10 8.98
C ALA A 267 9.13 10.58 8.71
N GLY A 268 10.20 9.89 8.28
CA GLY A 268 10.17 8.46 7.91
C GLY A 268 10.08 8.15 6.41
N LEU A 269 10.12 9.16 5.53
CA LEU A 269 10.14 8.96 4.08
C LEU A 269 11.38 8.17 3.62
N ILE A 270 12.57 8.45 4.18
CA ILE A 270 13.84 7.79 3.83
C ILE A 270 13.77 6.25 4.07
N PRO A 271 13.32 5.75 5.24
CA PRO A 271 13.03 4.33 5.44
C PRO A 271 12.05 3.73 4.43
N SER A 272 11.03 4.48 4.04
CA SER A 272 9.96 4.04 3.12
C SER A 272 10.47 3.85 1.69
N LEU A 273 11.28 4.80 1.20
CA LEU A 273 11.92 4.71 -0.11
C LEU A 273 12.95 3.57 -0.19
N LEU A 274 13.69 3.30 0.90
CA LEU A 274 14.60 2.15 0.98
C LEU A 274 13.86 0.80 0.88
N GLN A 275 12.65 0.73 1.44
CA GLN A 275 11.78 -0.43 1.33
C GLN A 275 11.20 -0.61 -0.08
N ALA A 276 10.73 0.45 -0.73
CA ALA A 276 10.20 0.41 -2.09
C ALA A 276 11.23 -0.11 -3.10
N ARG A 277 12.51 0.25 -2.92
CA ARG A 277 13.62 -0.21 -3.75
C ARG A 277 13.94 -1.70 -3.55
N ASN A 278 14.06 -2.16 -2.31
CA ASN A 278 14.50 -3.53 -2.02
C ASN A 278 13.39 -4.58 -2.22
N THR A 279 12.13 -4.25 -1.96
CA THR A 279 10.98 -5.16 -2.12
C THR A 279 10.83 -5.65 -3.57
N LYS A 280 11.11 -4.78 -4.54
CA LYS A 280 10.99 -5.10 -5.96
C LYS A 280 12.27 -5.74 -6.52
N THR A 281 13.42 -5.49 -5.89
CA THR A 281 14.69 -6.15 -6.24
C THR A 281 14.73 -7.61 -5.75
N LEU A 282 14.00 -7.97 -4.69
CA LEU A 282 13.93 -9.36 -4.20
C LEU A 282 13.02 -10.27 -5.04
N ILE A 283 12.07 -9.70 -5.80
CA ILE A 283 11.33 -10.43 -6.85
C ILE A 283 12.29 -10.87 -7.99
N TYR A 284 13.49 -10.27 -8.06
CA TYR A 284 14.50 -10.55 -9.07
C TYR A 284 15.29 -11.86 -8.82
N PHE A 285 15.14 -12.48 -7.65
CA PHE A 285 15.83 -13.74 -7.29
C PHE A 285 14.87 -14.92 -7.07
N SER A 286 13.59 -14.78 -7.45
CA SER A 286 12.57 -15.84 -7.35
C SER A 286 11.94 -16.18 -8.69
#